data_AF-A0A661P5R6-F1
#
_entry.id   AF-A0A661P5R6-F1
#
_cell.length_a   1.000
_cell.length_b   1.000
_cell.length_c   1.000
_cell.angle_alpha   90.00
_cell.angle_beta   90.00
_cell.angle_gamma   90.00
#
_symmetry.space_group_name_H-M   'P 1'
#
loop_
_entity.id
_entity.type
_entity.pdbx_description
1 polymer ?
#
loop_
_entity_poly.entity_id
_entity_poly.type
_entity_poly.pdbx_seq_one_letter_code
_entity_poly.pdbx_strand_id
1 'polypeptide(L)'
;MNAPKTTLNQLEEFFQQDDPEIFFQRLEIPSPDDPFYLLYTRINQFLERLSTQNVTKSINNPLLAVIMENAPYGIVNIDAHGDIHFSNRLADFLLGESNKSLNGLNLIEVLAEKKADTKNLHLIIDGSPVLHPQRITISLPDKNDSITLSFTMIPYQDTDNGPQQFSIFIEDLTGKTTLSDAIESYTENLESMVKSKTKEIQAMQVKMIDAERAAAMIGTAGGIAHELRQPLTAIIGASELLTDNPTKDLDDGQERKLKMIYHQSLRMADIIKKMEELVSYQTKDYITGTKILDIYKSSKQQ
;
A
#
# COMPACT_ATOMS: atom_id res chain seq x y z
N MET A 1 -8.93 11.12 -27.16
CA MET A 1 -10.18 10.77 -26.46
C MET A 1 -11.24 10.52 -27.52
N ASN A 2 -12.01 9.44 -27.38
CA ASN A 2 -12.77 8.68 -28.40
C ASN A 2 -11.83 7.70 -29.15
N ALA A 3 -11.88 6.37 -29.01
CA ALA A 3 -12.94 5.48 -28.56
C ALA A 3 -12.35 4.16 -27.99
N PRO A 4 -12.75 3.75 -26.77
CA PRO A 4 -12.72 2.35 -26.30
C PRO A 4 -14.12 1.71 -26.32
N LYS A 5 -15.16 2.47 -26.72
CA LYS A 5 -16.57 2.02 -26.71
C LYS A 5 -16.97 1.18 -27.92
N THR A 6 -16.17 1.16 -28.99
CA THR A 6 -16.53 0.47 -30.23
C THR A 6 -16.27 -1.03 -30.18
N THR A 7 -15.19 -1.48 -29.53
CA THR A 7 -14.80 -2.91 -29.48
C THR A 7 -15.68 -3.74 -28.55
N LEU A 8 -16.03 -3.22 -27.36
CA LEU A 8 -16.93 -3.92 -26.44
C LEU A 8 -18.36 -4.00 -26.99
N ASN A 9 -18.85 -2.93 -27.62
CA ASN A 9 -20.15 -2.91 -28.28
C ASN A 9 -20.22 -3.89 -29.45
N GLN A 10 -19.14 -4.04 -30.22
CA GLN A 10 -19.06 -5.07 -31.27
C GLN A 10 -19.10 -6.49 -30.70
N LEU A 11 -18.51 -6.71 -29.52
CA LEU A 11 -18.57 -7.99 -28.83
C LEU A 11 -20.00 -8.29 -28.33
N GLU A 12 -20.66 -7.30 -27.72
CA GLU A 12 -22.07 -7.42 -27.29
C GLU A 12 -23.02 -7.62 -28.46
N GLU A 13 -22.87 -6.87 -29.56
CA GLU A 13 -23.66 -7.07 -30.79
C GLU A 13 -23.43 -8.45 -31.41
N PHE A 14 -22.20 -8.97 -31.34
CA PHE A 14 -21.88 -10.33 -31.81
C PHE A 14 -22.57 -11.42 -30.99
N PHE A 15 -22.67 -11.26 -29.66
CA PHE A 15 -23.35 -12.22 -28.78
C PHE A 15 -24.88 -12.09 -28.76
N GLN A 16 -25.45 -11.04 -29.36
CA GLN A 16 -26.90 -10.82 -29.43
C GLN A 16 -27.56 -11.23 -30.76
N GLN A 17 -26.80 -11.72 -31.75
CA GLN A 17 -27.38 -12.16 -33.02
C GLN A 17 -27.76 -13.65 -32.99
N ASP A 18 -29.05 -13.94 -33.14
CA ASP A 18 -29.66 -15.28 -33.11
C ASP A 18 -29.47 -16.11 -34.39
N ASP A 19 -28.68 -15.64 -35.38
CA ASP A 19 -28.52 -16.29 -36.68
C ASP A 19 -27.19 -17.07 -36.78
N PRO A 20 -27.21 -18.43 -36.76
CA PRO A 20 -26.01 -19.27 -36.68
C PRO A 20 -25.09 -19.22 -37.91
N GLU A 21 -25.56 -18.71 -39.07
CA GLU A 21 -24.67 -18.53 -40.23
C GLU A 21 -23.81 -17.26 -40.13
N ILE A 22 -24.23 -16.23 -39.36
CA ILE A 22 -23.49 -14.98 -39.17
C ILE A 22 -22.39 -15.15 -38.10
N PHE A 23 -22.51 -16.16 -37.25
CA PHE A 23 -21.58 -16.51 -36.16
C PHE A 23 -20.13 -16.75 -36.61
N PHE A 24 -19.88 -16.90 -37.93
CA PHE A 24 -18.58 -17.17 -38.51
C PHE A 24 -17.92 -15.99 -39.22
N GLN A 25 -18.48 -14.77 -39.17
CA GLN A 25 -17.77 -13.59 -39.65
C GLN A 25 -16.62 -13.24 -38.70
N ARG A 26 -15.41 -13.09 -39.25
CA ARG A 26 -14.20 -12.77 -38.49
C ARG A 26 -14.36 -11.40 -37.83
N LEU A 27 -14.07 -11.32 -36.53
CA LEU A 27 -13.95 -10.03 -35.84
C LEU A 27 -12.73 -9.29 -36.41
N GLU A 28 -12.84 -7.99 -36.66
CA GLU A 28 -11.68 -7.19 -37.06
C GLU A 28 -10.63 -7.20 -35.95
N ILE A 29 -9.40 -7.58 -36.30
CA ILE A 29 -8.30 -7.65 -35.33
C ILE A 29 -7.76 -6.22 -35.12
N PRO A 30 -7.74 -5.68 -33.89
CA PRO A 30 -7.20 -4.35 -33.61
C PRO A 30 -5.67 -4.33 -33.79
N SER A 31 -5.05 -3.14 -33.65
CA SER A 31 -3.59 -2.97 -33.74
C SER A 31 -2.84 -3.87 -32.74
N PRO A 32 -1.63 -4.37 -33.04
CA PRO A 32 -0.83 -5.20 -32.11
C PRO A 32 -0.55 -4.56 -30.74
N ASP A 33 -0.56 -3.23 -30.67
CA ASP A 33 -0.35 -2.47 -29.42
C ASP A 33 -1.64 -2.35 -28.57
N ASP A 34 -2.78 -2.83 -29.07
CA ASP A 34 -4.06 -2.81 -28.35
C ASP A 34 -4.07 -3.91 -27.26
N PRO A 35 -4.43 -3.58 -26.00
CA PRO A 35 -4.44 -4.54 -24.90
C PRO A 35 -5.38 -5.74 -25.12
N PHE A 36 -6.33 -5.67 -26.04
CA PHE A 36 -7.23 -6.77 -26.39
C PHE A 36 -6.82 -7.53 -27.65
N TYR A 37 -5.73 -7.15 -28.33
CA TYR A 37 -5.20 -7.81 -29.53
C TYR A 37 -5.10 -9.34 -29.37
N LEU A 38 -4.53 -9.79 -28.24
CA LEU A 38 -4.35 -11.21 -27.98
C LEU A 38 -5.70 -11.93 -27.82
N LEU A 39 -6.68 -11.29 -27.18
CA LEU A 39 -8.02 -11.85 -26.98
C LEU A 39 -8.76 -11.98 -28.31
N TYR A 40 -8.78 -10.94 -29.15
CA TYR A 40 -9.42 -10.96 -30.47
C TYR A 40 -8.78 -12.01 -31.40
N THR A 41 -7.45 -12.11 -31.38
CA THR A 41 -6.73 -13.12 -32.17
C THR A 41 -7.08 -14.54 -31.71
N ARG A 42 -7.22 -14.77 -30.40
CA ARG A 42 -7.62 -16.07 -29.83
C ARG A 42 -9.08 -16.42 -30.14
N ILE A 43 -9.99 -15.44 -30.08
CA ILE A 43 -11.40 -15.63 -30.44
C ILE A 43 -11.53 -15.94 -31.93
N ASN A 44 -10.83 -15.23 -32.81
CA ASN A 44 -10.85 -15.52 -34.25
C ASN A 44 -10.29 -16.91 -34.58
N GLN A 45 -9.21 -17.34 -33.92
CA GLN A 45 -8.70 -18.71 -34.05
C GLN A 45 -9.71 -19.77 -33.58
N PHE A 46 -10.50 -19.45 -32.55
CA PHE A 46 -11.55 -20.32 -32.04
C PHE A 46 -12.74 -20.41 -33.00
N LEU A 47 -13.20 -19.27 -33.55
CA LEU A 47 -14.27 -19.23 -34.55
C LEU A 47 -13.90 -19.96 -35.85
N GLU A 48 -12.65 -19.84 -36.30
CA GLU A 48 -12.13 -20.58 -37.47
C GLU A 48 -12.13 -22.10 -37.23
N ARG A 49 -11.84 -22.55 -36.00
CA ARG A 49 -11.96 -23.97 -35.65
C ARG A 49 -13.42 -24.44 -35.62
N LEU A 50 -14.34 -23.62 -35.14
CA LEU A 50 -15.76 -23.94 -35.12
C LEU A 50 -16.37 -24.01 -36.53
N SER A 51 -16.01 -23.08 -37.43
CA SER A 51 -16.54 -23.08 -38.81
C SER A 51 -16.07 -24.29 -39.60
N THR A 52 -14.84 -24.75 -39.36
CA THR A 52 -14.29 -25.96 -39.97
C THR A 52 -14.95 -27.24 -39.42
N GLN A 53 -15.63 -27.16 -38.27
CA GLN A 53 -16.27 -28.28 -37.56
C GLN A 53 -17.78 -28.40 -37.79
N ASN A 54 -18.39 -27.67 -38.75
CA ASN A 54 -19.82 -27.76 -39.10
C ASN A 54 -20.25 -29.09 -39.75
N VAL A 55 -19.71 -30.22 -39.30
CA VAL A 55 -20.22 -31.55 -39.62
C VAL A 55 -20.56 -32.27 -38.32
N THR A 56 -21.87 -32.26 -38.06
CA THR A 56 -22.65 -33.23 -37.27
C THR A 56 -22.90 -32.90 -35.79
N LYS A 57 -24.18 -32.60 -35.52
CA LYS A 57 -24.89 -32.82 -34.25
C LYS A 57 -24.55 -34.21 -33.69
N SER A 58 -23.56 -34.31 -32.82
CA SER A 58 -23.33 -35.45 -31.95
C SER A 58 -22.41 -35.01 -30.81
N ILE A 59 -22.67 -35.52 -29.62
CA ILE A 59 -22.05 -35.23 -28.32
C ILE A 59 -20.54 -35.64 -28.26
N ASN A 60 -19.85 -35.75 -29.39
CA ASN A 60 -18.46 -36.19 -29.48
C ASN A 60 -17.57 -35.12 -30.14
N ASN A 61 -17.43 -33.94 -29.53
CA ASN A 61 -16.37 -33.02 -29.93
C ASN A 61 -15.10 -33.36 -29.13
N PRO A 62 -14.12 -34.10 -29.69
CA PRO A 62 -12.92 -34.49 -28.97
C PRO A 62 -12.11 -33.30 -28.47
N LEU A 63 -12.25 -32.13 -29.10
CA LEU A 63 -11.60 -30.90 -28.64
C LEU A 63 -12.20 -30.39 -27.33
N LEU A 64 -13.53 -30.40 -27.20
CA LEU A 64 -14.19 -29.98 -25.95
C LEU A 64 -13.83 -30.92 -24.80
N ALA A 65 -13.80 -32.23 -25.05
CA ALA A 65 -13.38 -33.21 -24.05
C ALA A 65 -11.94 -32.94 -23.56
N VAL A 66 -11.00 -32.68 -24.48
CA VAL A 66 -9.60 -32.37 -24.12
C VAL A 66 -9.48 -31.07 -23.32
N ILE A 67 -10.26 -30.02 -23.67
CA ILE A 67 -10.26 -28.74 -22.95
C ILE A 67 -10.80 -28.93 -21.53
N MET A 68 -11.92 -29.62 -21.40
CA MET A 68 -12.56 -29.85 -20.11
C MET A 68 -11.68 -30.71 -19.19
N GLU A 69 -11.00 -31.72 -19.74
CA GLU A 69 -10.09 -32.60 -19.00
C GLU A 69 -8.80 -31.93 -18.53
N ASN A 70 -8.28 -30.95 -19.28
CA ASN A 70 -7.04 -30.25 -18.96
C ASN A 70 -7.27 -28.83 -18.43
N ALA A 71 -8.51 -28.48 -18.09
CA ALA A 71 -8.83 -27.18 -17.52
C ALA A 71 -8.08 -26.98 -16.18
N PRO A 72 -7.60 -25.76 -15.88
CA PRO A 72 -6.93 -25.45 -14.61
C PRO A 72 -7.90 -25.38 -13.41
N TYR A 73 -9.19 -25.64 -13.65
CA TYR A 73 -10.25 -25.69 -12.64
C TYR A 73 -10.87 -27.08 -12.63
N GLY A 74 -11.31 -27.55 -11.46
CA GLY A 74 -12.16 -28.72 -11.38
C GLY A 74 -13.51 -28.40 -12.01
N ILE A 75 -14.02 -29.25 -12.88
CA ILE A 75 -15.32 -29.05 -13.53
C ILE A 75 -16.20 -30.25 -13.22
N VAL A 76 -17.40 -29.98 -12.73
CA VAL A 76 -18.44 -30.98 -12.45
C VAL A 76 -19.75 -30.51 -13.04
N ASN A 77 -20.43 -31.33 -13.84
CA ASN A 77 -21.81 -31.08 -14.24
C ASN A 77 -22.74 -32.02 -13.49
N ILE A 78 -23.80 -31.43 -12.93
CA ILE A 78 -24.83 -32.14 -12.18
C ILE A 78 -26.22 -31.81 -12.74
N ASP A 79 -27.16 -32.70 -12.49
CA ASP A 79 -28.58 -32.41 -12.68
C ASP A 79 -29.19 -31.67 -11.47
N ALA A 80 -30.51 -31.43 -11.53
CA ALA A 80 -31.27 -30.79 -10.46
C ALA A 80 -31.30 -31.59 -9.14
N HIS A 81 -31.00 -32.89 -9.17
CA HIS A 81 -30.94 -33.76 -7.99
C HIS A 81 -29.53 -33.83 -7.38
N GLY A 82 -28.53 -33.27 -8.08
CA GLY A 82 -27.14 -33.27 -7.65
C GLY A 82 -26.34 -34.48 -8.16
N ASP A 83 -26.91 -35.28 -9.06
CA ASP A 83 -26.22 -36.43 -9.62
C ASP A 83 -25.22 -35.98 -10.67
N ILE A 84 -23.98 -36.48 -10.58
CA ILE A 84 -22.86 -36.07 -11.40
C ILE A 84 -22.91 -36.82 -12.74
N HIS A 85 -23.08 -36.08 -13.84
CA HIS A 85 -23.05 -36.62 -15.20
C HIS A 85 -21.71 -36.41 -15.89
N PHE A 86 -20.91 -35.46 -15.40
CA PHE A 86 -19.55 -35.22 -15.87
C PHE A 86 -18.68 -34.71 -14.71
N SER A 87 -17.46 -35.22 -14.62
CA SER A 87 -16.37 -34.66 -13.83
C SER A 87 -15.08 -34.73 -14.63
N ASN A 88 -14.27 -33.67 -14.56
CA ASN A 88 -12.92 -33.70 -15.13
C ASN A 88 -11.92 -34.29 -14.13
N ARG A 89 -10.74 -34.69 -14.64
CA ARG A 89 -9.69 -35.28 -13.81
C ARG A 89 -9.30 -34.45 -12.58
N LEU A 90 -9.32 -33.13 -12.69
CA LEU A 90 -8.97 -32.25 -11.56
C LEU A 90 -10.08 -32.26 -10.49
N ALA A 91 -11.36 -32.28 -10.88
CA ALA A 91 -12.47 -32.44 -9.93
C ALA A 91 -12.42 -33.80 -9.23
N ASP A 92 -12.16 -34.89 -9.96
CA ASP A 92 -11.97 -36.22 -9.37
C ASP A 92 -10.83 -36.24 -8.35
N PHE A 93 -9.73 -35.52 -8.63
CA PHE A 93 -8.61 -35.40 -7.70
C PHE A 93 -8.96 -34.59 -6.44
N LEU A 94 -9.64 -33.47 -6.59
CA LEU A 94 -9.98 -32.57 -5.48
C LEU A 94 -11.09 -33.14 -4.58
N LEU A 95 -12.11 -33.77 -5.17
CA LEU A 95 -13.31 -34.23 -4.47
C LEU A 95 -13.41 -35.75 -4.29
N GLY A 96 -12.62 -36.55 -5.01
CA GLY A 96 -12.64 -38.01 -4.90
C GLY A 96 -11.55 -38.59 -4.00
N GLU A 97 -11.45 -39.93 -4.00
CA GLU A 97 -10.22 -40.64 -3.66
C GLU A 97 -9.41 -40.85 -4.95
N SER A 98 -8.07 -40.79 -4.88
CA SER A 98 -7.20 -40.82 -6.07
C SER A 98 -7.63 -41.88 -7.10
N ASN A 99 -7.96 -41.43 -8.31
CA ASN A 99 -8.39 -42.21 -9.48
C ASN A 99 -9.80 -42.85 -9.44
N LYS A 100 -10.69 -42.47 -8.51
CA LYS A 100 -12.11 -42.81 -8.62
C LYS A 100 -12.85 -41.69 -9.34
N SER A 101 -13.56 -42.05 -10.42
CA SER A 101 -14.44 -41.11 -11.11
C SER A 101 -15.65 -40.79 -10.24
N LEU A 102 -16.03 -39.51 -10.24
CA LEU A 102 -17.23 -39.03 -9.53
C LEU A 102 -18.51 -39.24 -10.35
N ASN A 103 -18.40 -39.60 -11.63
CA ASN A 103 -19.55 -39.81 -12.51
C ASN A 103 -20.51 -40.87 -11.96
N GLY A 104 -21.79 -40.52 -11.89
CA GLY A 104 -22.86 -41.35 -11.34
C GLY A 104 -23.00 -41.28 -9.81
N LEU A 105 -22.16 -40.52 -9.11
CA LEU A 105 -22.32 -40.24 -7.68
C LEU A 105 -23.13 -38.96 -7.47
N ASN A 106 -23.71 -38.81 -6.28
CA ASN A 106 -24.35 -37.58 -5.89
C ASN A 106 -23.34 -36.62 -5.24
N LEU A 107 -23.23 -35.38 -5.73
CA LEU A 107 -22.25 -34.41 -5.26
C LEU A 107 -22.42 -34.07 -3.78
N ILE A 108 -23.66 -34.00 -3.29
CA ILE A 108 -23.94 -33.65 -1.88
C ILE A 108 -23.43 -34.77 -0.97
N GLU A 109 -23.60 -36.03 -1.37
CA GLU A 109 -23.09 -37.19 -0.64
C GLU A 109 -21.56 -37.20 -0.62
N VAL A 110 -20.90 -36.96 -1.77
CA VAL A 110 -19.44 -36.88 -1.87
C VAL A 110 -18.86 -35.82 -0.91
N LEU A 111 -19.50 -34.64 -0.85
CA LEU A 111 -19.09 -33.57 0.07
C LEU A 111 -19.36 -33.93 1.53
N ALA A 112 -20.47 -34.61 1.83
CA ALA A 112 -20.83 -35.06 3.17
C ALA A 112 -19.86 -36.13 3.71
N GLU A 113 -19.43 -37.09 2.88
CA GLU A 113 -18.43 -38.10 3.25
C GLU A 113 -17.10 -37.46 3.66
N LYS A 114 -16.72 -36.37 2.99
CA LYS A 114 -15.53 -35.57 3.36
C LYS A 114 -15.77 -34.63 4.54
N LYS A 115 -16.93 -34.67 5.21
CA LYS A 115 -17.27 -33.79 6.34
C LYS A 115 -17.22 -32.30 6.00
N ALA A 116 -17.51 -31.95 4.74
CA ALA A 116 -17.54 -30.58 4.30
C ALA A 116 -18.80 -29.86 4.83
N ASP A 117 -18.71 -28.57 5.16
CA ASP A 117 -19.89 -27.76 5.50
C ASP A 117 -20.61 -27.31 4.23
N THR A 118 -21.68 -28.00 3.87
CA THR A 118 -22.48 -27.76 2.67
C THR A 118 -23.74 -26.93 2.93
N LYS A 119 -23.90 -26.33 4.12
CA LYS A 119 -25.15 -25.60 4.48
C LYS A 119 -25.56 -24.51 3.51
N ASN A 120 -24.57 -23.86 2.87
CA ASN A 120 -24.80 -22.77 1.92
C ASN A 120 -24.85 -23.25 0.47
N LEU A 121 -24.71 -24.56 0.22
CA LEU A 121 -24.84 -25.16 -1.11
C LEU A 121 -26.32 -25.47 -1.37
N HIS A 122 -26.96 -24.61 -2.15
CA HIS A 122 -28.37 -24.76 -2.52
C HIS A 122 -28.50 -24.99 -4.02
N LEU A 123 -28.95 -26.19 -4.41
CA LEU A 123 -29.38 -26.48 -5.78
C LEU A 123 -30.84 -26.10 -6.00
N ILE A 124 -31.63 -26.13 -4.92
CA ILE A 124 -33.06 -25.84 -4.87
C ILE A 124 -33.31 -24.90 -3.69
N ILE A 125 -34.08 -23.83 -3.91
CA ILE A 125 -34.56 -22.90 -2.88
C ILE A 125 -36.08 -22.84 -2.98
N ASP A 126 -36.78 -23.04 -1.85
CA ASP A 126 -38.25 -23.04 -1.78
C ASP A 126 -38.94 -23.97 -2.80
N GLY A 127 -38.34 -25.14 -3.04
CA GLY A 127 -38.85 -26.15 -3.97
C GLY A 127 -38.62 -25.83 -5.45
N SER A 128 -37.94 -24.72 -5.77
CA SER A 128 -37.60 -24.30 -7.14
C SER A 128 -36.08 -24.38 -7.38
N PRO A 129 -35.61 -24.84 -8.55
CA PRO A 129 -34.18 -24.82 -8.88
C PRO A 129 -33.60 -23.41 -8.88
N VAL A 130 -32.34 -23.28 -8.47
CA VAL A 130 -31.61 -22.00 -8.57
C VAL A 130 -31.35 -21.67 -10.04
N LEU A 131 -31.71 -20.45 -10.46
CA LEU A 131 -31.58 -20.00 -11.85
C LEU A 131 -30.48 -18.95 -12.08
N HIS A 132 -29.73 -18.57 -11.04
CA HIS A 132 -28.62 -17.61 -11.15
C HIS A 132 -27.30 -18.23 -10.68
N PRO A 133 -26.15 -17.75 -11.20
CA PRO A 133 -24.85 -18.19 -10.71
C PRO A 133 -24.66 -17.97 -9.21
N GLN A 134 -23.94 -18.87 -8.56
CA GLN A 134 -23.59 -18.76 -7.14
C GLN A 134 -22.14 -19.13 -6.91
N ARG A 135 -21.47 -18.43 -5.99
CA ARG A 135 -20.11 -18.74 -5.55
C ARG A 135 -20.09 -19.02 -4.06
N ILE A 136 -19.57 -20.18 -3.67
CA ILE A 136 -19.51 -20.65 -2.28
C ILE A 136 -18.08 -21.09 -1.99
N THR A 137 -17.65 -20.95 -0.74
CA THR A 137 -16.35 -21.47 -0.27
C THR A 137 -16.61 -22.61 0.70
N ILE A 138 -15.95 -23.74 0.48
CA ILE A 138 -16.10 -24.96 1.25
C ILE A 138 -14.71 -25.37 1.75
N SER A 139 -14.58 -25.58 3.06
CA SER A 139 -13.37 -26.12 3.68
C SER A 139 -13.50 -27.63 3.82
N LEU A 140 -12.52 -28.36 3.27
CA LEU A 140 -12.43 -29.81 3.32
C LEU A 140 -11.29 -30.21 4.27
N PRO A 141 -11.55 -31.03 5.30
CA PRO A 141 -10.49 -31.62 6.10
C PRO A 141 -9.67 -32.62 5.27
N ASP A 142 -8.35 -32.45 5.24
CA ASP A 142 -7.38 -33.39 4.69
C ASP A 142 -6.48 -33.98 5.81
N LYS A 143 -5.77 -35.08 5.52
CA LYS A 143 -5.08 -35.95 6.48
C LYS A 143 -4.15 -35.25 7.50
N ASN A 144 -3.72 -34.02 7.25
CA ASN A 144 -2.92 -33.23 8.20
C ASN A 144 -3.17 -31.70 8.13
N ASP A 145 -4.07 -31.24 7.24
CA ASP A 145 -4.35 -29.81 7.00
C ASP A 145 -5.75 -29.63 6.39
N SER A 146 -6.28 -28.40 6.30
CA SER A 146 -7.57 -28.14 5.63
C SER A 146 -7.38 -27.53 4.24
N ILE A 147 -8.00 -28.12 3.22
CA ILE A 147 -8.04 -27.58 1.86
C ILE A 147 -9.25 -26.64 1.76
N THR A 148 -9.05 -25.43 1.23
CA THR A 148 -10.16 -24.49 0.99
C THR A 148 -10.48 -24.42 -0.48
N LEU A 149 -11.69 -24.84 -0.87
CA LEU A 149 -12.13 -24.85 -2.26
C LEU A 149 -13.24 -23.81 -2.50
N SER A 150 -13.18 -23.13 -3.64
CA SER A 150 -14.25 -22.27 -4.12
C SER A 150 -15.06 -22.96 -5.21
N PHE A 151 -16.37 -23.07 -4.99
CA PHE A 151 -17.34 -23.65 -5.90
C PHE A 151 -18.10 -22.51 -6.58
N THR A 152 -17.97 -22.38 -7.89
CA THR A 152 -18.76 -21.46 -8.71
C THR A 152 -19.73 -22.27 -9.55
N MET A 153 -21.00 -22.18 -9.22
CA MET A 153 -22.08 -22.93 -9.83
C MET A 153 -22.83 -22.05 -10.83
N ILE A 154 -23.05 -22.56 -12.04
CA ILE A 154 -23.72 -21.88 -13.13
C ILE A 154 -24.89 -22.76 -13.60
N PRO A 155 -26.14 -22.33 -13.40
CA PRO A 155 -27.30 -23.05 -13.91
C PRO A 155 -27.42 -22.92 -15.44
N TYR A 156 -27.76 -24.00 -16.13
CA TYR A 156 -28.06 -24.02 -17.56
C TYR A 156 -29.15 -25.06 -17.91
N GLN A 157 -29.75 -24.94 -19.09
CA GLN A 157 -30.69 -25.91 -19.65
C GLN A 157 -30.20 -26.29 -21.05
N ASP A 158 -30.12 -27.59 -21.36
CA ASP A 158 -29.66 -28.07 -22.68
C ASP A 158 -30.65 -27.74 -23.82
N THR A 159 -31.92 -27.48 -23.48
CA THR A 159 -32.98 -27.10 -24.43
C THR A 159 -33.93 -26.11 -23.74
N ASP A 160 -34.69 -25.31 -24.50
CA ASP A 160 -35.58 -24.24 -24.00
C ASP A 160 -36.70 -24.69 -23.02
N ASN A 161 -36.80 -25.98 -22.71
CA ASN A 161 -37.64 -26.55 -21.64
C ASN A 161 -36.99 -27.82 -21.03
N GLY A 162 -35.66 -27.92 -21.12
CA GLY A 162 -34.90 -29.05 -20.58
C GLY A 162 -34.86 -29.02 -19.06
N PRO A 163 -34.55 -30.16 -18.41
CA PRO A 163 -34.33 -30.18 -16.97
C PRO A 163 -33.18 -29.21 -16.62
N GLN A 164 -33.33 -28.52 -15.49
CA GLN A 164 -32.30 -27.64 -14.97
C GLN A 164 -31.04 -28.44 -14.64
N GLN A 165 -29.90 -27.98 -15.13
CA GLN A 165 -28.58 -28.53 -14.85
C GLN A 165 -27.69 -27.45 -14.26
N PHE A 166 -26.57 -27.86 -13.67
CA PHE A 166 -25.58 -26.96 -13.11
C PHE A 166 -24.18 -27.38 -13.55
N SER A 167 -23.41 -26.41 -14.03
CA SER A 167 -21.97 -26.57 -14.22
C SER A 167 -21.23 -25.91 -13.06
N ILE A 168 -20.38 -26.68 -12.38
CA ILE A 168 -19.68 -26.28 -11.17
C ILE A 168 -18.18 -26.22 -11.48
N PHE A 169 -17.59 -25.05 -11.24
CA PHE A 169 -16.16 -24.81 -11.31
C PHE A 169 -15.57 -24.79 -9.90
N ILE A 170 -14.51 -25.55 -9.70
CA ILE A 170 -13.85 -25.74 -8.41
C ILE A 170 -12.44 -25.16 -8.53
N GLU A 171 -12.16 -24.15 -7.71
CA GLU A 171 -10.84 -23.52 -7.58
C GLU A 171 -10.25 -23.86 -6.21
N ASP A 172 -9.02 -24.37 -6.18
CA ASP A 172 -8.28 -24.52 -4.92
C ASP A 172 -7.72 -23.16 -4.48
N LEU A 173 -8.15 -22.71 -3.30
CA LEU A 173 -7.71 -21.46 -2.67
C LEU A 173 -6.67 -21.70 -1.58
N THR A 174 -6.24 -22.94 -1.36
CA THR A 174 -5.26 -23.29 -0.34
C THR A 174 -3.95 -22.55 -0.60
N GLY A 175 -3.44 -21.84 0.42
CA GLY A 175 -2.24 -20.99 0.33
C GLY A 175 -2.47 -19.55 -0.16
N LYS A 176 -3.56 -19.27 -0.89
CA LYS A 176 -3.89 -17.91 -1.37
C LYS A 176 -4.33 -16.99 -0.24
N THR A 177 -5.05 -17.53 0.75
CA THR A 177 -5.37 -16.85 2.02
C THR A 177 -4.13 -16.57 2.84
N THR A 178 -3.24 -17.56 3.02
CA THR A 178 -2.02 -17.36 3.83
C THR A 178 -1.08 -16.29 3.27
N LEU A 179 -1.04 -16.13 1.93
CA LEU A 179 -0.27 -15.05 1.30
C LEU A 179 -0.93 -13.69 1.53
N SER A 180 -2.26 -13.61 1.44
CA SER A 180 -3.01 -12.39 1.75
C SER A 180 -2.80 -11.97 3.20
N ASP A 181 -2.91 -12.89 4.15
CA ASP A 181 -2.71 -12.64 5.58
C ASP A 181 -1.26 -12.20 5.88
N ALA A 182 -0.28 -12.81 5.20
CA ALA A 182 1.11 -12.41 5.30
C ALA A 182 1.35 -10.99 4.77
N ILE A 183 0.73 -10.62 3.65
CA ILE A 183 0.82 -9.26 3.09
C ILE A 183 0.18 -8.25 4.04
N GLU A 184 -0.98 -8.57 4.62
CA GLU A 184 -1.68 -7.69 5.56
C GLU A 184 -0.81 -7.46 6.81
N SER A 185 -0.29 -8.53 7.42
CA SER A 185 0.63 -8.42 8.56
C SER A 185 1.92 -7.65 8.23
N TYR A 186 2.47 -7.83 7.03
CA TYR A 186 3.67 -7.10 6.60
C TYR A 186 3.38 -5.61 6.41
N THR A 187 2.20 -5.29 5.88
CA THR A 187 1.74 -3.90 5.67
C THR A 187 1.55 -3.19 7.01
N GLU A 188 0.85 -3.80 7.96
CA GLU A 188 0.66 -3.25 9.31
C GLU A 188 2.00 -2.98 10.03
N ASN A 189 2.93 -3.94 9.93
CA ASN A 189 4.26 -3.80 10.51
C ASN A 189 5.07 -2.67 9.86
N LEU A 190 5.02 -2.56 8.53
CA LEU A 190 5.68 -1.48 7.79
C LEU A 190 5.09 -0.12 8.15
N GLU A 191 3.77 0.01 8.22
CA GLU A 191 3.11 1.26 8.61
C GLU A 191 3.52 1.69 10.02
N SER A 192 3.55 0.76 10.97
CA SER A 192 4.02 1.00 12.33
C SER A 192 5.49 1.48 12.36
N MET A 193 6.35 0.81 11.59
CA MET A 193 7.77 1.14 11.51
C MET A 193 8.00 2.52 10.87
N VAL A 194 7.32 2.82 9.76
CA VAL A 194 7.38 4.12 9.08
C VAL A 194 6.93 5.23 10.02
N LYS A 195 5.83 5.03 10.74
CA LYS A 195 5.32 6.00 11.72
C LYS A 195 6.33 6.25 12.85
N SER A 196 6.94 5.19 13.38
CA SER A 196 7.98 5.31 14.42
C SER A 196 9.21 6.05 13.91
N LYS A 197 9.74 5.66 12.74
CA LYS A 197 10.91 6.30 12.13
C LYS A 197 10.66 7.75 11.76
N THR A 198 9.47 8.08 11.28
CA THR A 198 9.09 9.46 10.97
C THR A 198 9.11 10.34 12.22
N LYS A 199 8.58 9.85 13.36
CA LYS A 199 8.66 10.58 14.64
C LYS A 199 10.10 10.77 15.10
N GLU A 200 10.94 9.76 14.95
CA GLU A 200 12.35 9.81 15.33
C GLU A 200 13.11 10.86 14.50
N ILE A 201 12.91 10.86 13.18
CA ILE A 201 13.50 11.85 12.25
C ILE A 201 13.06 13.26 12.61
N GLN A 202 11.76 13.48 12.85
CA GLN A 202 11.24 14.79 13.25
C GLN A 202 11.87 15.28 14.56
N ALA A 203 12.01 14.41 15.56
CA ALA A 203 12.65 14.74 16.82
C ALA A 203 14.14 15.09 16.64
N MET A 204 14.85 14.37 15.76
CA MET A 204 16.24 14.67 15.42
C MET A 204 16.38 16.00 14.66
N GLN A 205 15.48 16.29 13.72
CA GLN A 205 15.49 17.57 12.98
C GLN A 205 15.30 18.77 13.91
N VAL A 206 14.37 18.68 14.86
CA VAL A 206 14.18 19.75 15.86
C VAL A 206 15.46 19.99 16.65
N LYS A 207 16.10 18.92 17.14
CA LYS A 207 17.38 19.02 17.86
C LYS A 207 18.50 19.60 17.00
N MET A 208 18.54 19.25 15.70
CA MET A 208 19.55 19.75 14.78
C MET A 208 19.38 21.24 14.50
N ILE A 209 18.14 21.70 14.28
CA ILE A 209 17.81 23.12 14.12
C ILE A 209 18.18 23.91 15.38
N ASP A 210 17.88 23.38 16.56
CA ASP A 210 18.22 24.03 17.83
C ASP A 210 19.74 24.11 18.04
N ALA A 211 20.48 23.06 17.68
CA ALA A 211 21.94 23.06 17.74
C ALA A 211 22.57 24.06 16.75
N GLU A 212 22.05 24.15 15.53
CA GLU A 212 22.51 25.10 14.51
C GLU A 212 22.25 26.55 14.95
N ARG A 213 21.06 26.84 15.49
CA ARG A 213 20.73 28.15 16.07
C ARG A 213 21.66 28.52 17.22
N ALA A 214 21.93 27.57 18.12
CA ALA A 214 22.85 27.77 19.23
C ALA A 214 24.27 28.09 18.73
N ALA A 215 24.79 27.32 17.76
CA ALA A 215 26.11 27.53 17.19
C ALA A 215 26.22 28.90 16.49
N ALA A 216 25.22 29.30 15.72
CA ALA A 216 25.17 30.61 15.06
C ALA A 216 25.17 31.77 16.07
N MET A 217 24.40 31.65 17.16
CA MET A 217 24.37 32.67 18.21
C MET A 217 25.70 32.77 18.98
N ILE A 218 26.34 31.64 19.28
CA ILE A 218 27.66 31.62 19.93
C ILE A 218 28.71 32.24 19.00
N GLY A 219 28.74 31.85 17.72
CA GLY A 219 29.70 32.37 16.75
C GLY A 219 29.54 33.88 16.50
N THR A 220 28.30 34.36 16.34
CA THR A 220 28.03 35.80 16.18
C THR A 220 28.36 36.60 17.44
N ALA A 221 28.05 36.07 18.63
CA ALA A 221 28.36 36.72 19.89
C ALA A 221 29.88 36.84 20.11
N GLY A 222 30.66 35.79 19.82
CA GLY A 222 32.12 35.82 19.88
C GLY A 222 32.73 36.83 18.91
N GLY A 223 32.22 36.90 17.66
CA GLY A 223 32.65 37.89 16.67
C GLY A 223 32.38 39.33 17.12
N ILE A 224 31.16 39.63 17.56
CA ILE A 224 30.78 40.96 18.06
C ILE A 224 31.62 41.34 19.28
N ALA A 225 31.85 40.40 20.20
CA ALA A 225 32.65 40.65 21.39
C ALA A 225 34.10 41.04 21.03
N HIS A 226 34.69 40.37 20.04
CA HIS A 226 36.03 40.69 19.55
C HIS A 226 36.12 42.11 18.95
N GLU A 227 35.15 42.48 18.11
CA GLU A 227 35.10 43.81 17.50
C GLU A 227 34.82 44.93 18.52
N LEU A 228 34.00 44.67 19.55
CA LEU A 228 33.71 45.66 20.61
C LEU A 228 34.88 45.84 21.58
N ARG A 229 35.68 44.79 21.83
CA ARG A 229 36.84 44.86 22.74
C ARG A 229 37.87 45.90 22.29
N GLN A 230 38.10 46.02 20.98
CA GLN A 230 39.12 46.89 20.40
C GLN A 230 38.89 48.38 20.73
N PRO A 231 37.77 49.02 20.35
CA PRO A 231 37.51 50.42 20.67
C PRO A 231 37.37 50.63 22.18
N LEU A 232 36.84 49.64 22.92
CA LEU A 232 36.71 49.75 24.37
C LEU A 232 38.07 49.82 25.07
N THR A 233 39.04 49.02 24.62
CA THR A 233 40.41 49.05 25.16
C THR A 233 41.04 50.43 24.95
N ALA A 234 40.79 51.07 23.80
CA ALA A 234 41.24 52.45 23.55
C ALA A 234 40.57 53.47 24.48
N ILE A 235 39.27 53.33 24.76
CA ILE A 235 38.54 54.19 25.71
C ILE A 235 39.08 54.01 27.13
N ILE A 236 39.33 52.78 27.57
CA ILE A 236 39.93 52.48 28.88
C ILE A 236 41.30 53.16 28.99
N GLY A 237 42.20 52.94 28.04
CA GLY A 237 43.54 53.54 28.06
C GLY A 237 43.53 55.07 28.05
N ALA A 238 42.67 55.69 27.23
CA ALA A 238 42.54 57.14 27.19
C ALA A 238 41.98 57.72 28.49
N SER A 239 40.97 57.07 29.08
CA SER A 239 40.38 57.53 30.35
C SER A 239 41.30 57.32 31.54
N GLU A 240 42.08 56.23 31.55
CA GLU A 240 43.12 55.96 32.55
C GLU A 240 44.20 57.04 32.53
N LEU A 241 44.78 57.34 31.36
CA LEU A 241 45.79 58.38 31.20
C LEU A 241 45.31 59.76 31.67
N LEU A 242 44.05 60.12 31.36
CA LEU A 242 43.45 61.38 31.77
C LEU A 242 43.15 61.42 33.28
N THR A 243 42.96 60.26 33.92
CA THR A 243 42.73 60.17 35.37
C THR A 243 44.05 60.23 36.14
N ASP A 244 45.12 59.59 35.63
CA ASP A 244 46.43 59.53 36.28
C ASP A 244 47.29 60.79 36.06
N ASN A 245 47.15 61.47 34.90
CA ASN A 245 47.90 62.68 34.56
C ASN A 245 46.99 63.76 33.96
N PRO A 246 46.18 64.47 34.78
CA PRO A 246 45.30 65.52 34.28
C PRO A 246 46.10 66.70 33.71
N THR A 247 45.91 67.00 32.42
CA THR A 247 46.61 68.09 31.72
C THR A 247 46.14 69.50 32.10
N LYS A 248 45.05 69.61 32.88
CA LYS A 248 44.46 70.85 33.45
C LYS A 248 43.81 70.51 34.78
N ASP A 249 43.68 71.49 35.69
CA ASP A 249 42.86 71.37 36.90
C ASP A 249 41.41 71.10 36.48
N LEU A 250 40.98 69.83 36.59
CA LEU A 250 39.61 69.40 36.38
C LEU A 250 38.76 69.87 37.57
N ASP A 251 37.53 70.30 37.33
CA ASP A 251 36.58 70.50 38.43
C ASP A 251 36.10 69.16 39.02
N ASP A 252 35.63 69.15 40.28
CA ASP A 252 35.13 67.96 40.98
C ASP A 252 34.08 67.17 40.17
N GLY A 253 33.25 67.86 39.38
CA GLY A 253 32.23 67.26 38.53
C GLY A 253 32.82 66.57 37.29
N GLN A 254 33.84 67.17 36.68
CA GLN A 254 34.58 66.59 35.54
C GLN A 254 35.38 65.37 35.95
N GLU A 255 36.08 65.42 37.10
CA GLU A 255 36.83 64.29 37.64
C GLU A 255 35.89 63.10 37.94
N ARG A 256 34.72 63.38 38.53
CA ARG A 256 33.71 62.35 38.83
C ARG A 256 33.13 61.72 37.56
N LYS A 257 32.91 62.49 36.49
CA LYS A 257 32.46 61.98 35.19
C LYS A 257 33.52 61.13 34.51
N LEU A 258 34.79 61.53 34.56
CA LEU A 258 35.90 60.76 33.97
C LEU A 258 36.07 59.41 34.66
N LYS A 259 36.08 59.39 36.01
CA LYS A 259 36.06 58.16 36.80
C LYS A 259 34.86 57.26 36.46
N MET A 260 33.68 57.85 36.25
CA MET A 260 32.50 57.10 35.82
C MET A 260 32.69 56.43 34.45
N ILE A 261 33.25 57.14 33.46
CA ILE A 261 33.54 56.60 32.12
C ILE A 261 34.52 55.43 32.21
N TYR A 262 35.61 55.59 32.98
CA TYR A 262 36.60 54.53 33.19
C TYR A 262 35.96 53.29 33.81
N HIS A 263 35.22 53.45 34.92
CA HIS A 263 34.55 52.32 35.58
C HIS A 263 33.48 51.64 34.72
N GLN A 264 32.69 52.40 33.94
CA GLN A 264 31.73 51.78 33.02
C GLN A 264 32.44 51.05 31.87
N SER A 265 33.58 51.54 31.43
CA SER A 265 34.36 50.91 30.37
C SER A 265 34.99 49.59 30.84
N LEU A 266 35.51 49.55 32.07
CA LEU A 266 35.95 48.29 32.73
C LEU A 266 34.78 47.30 32.86
N ARG A 267 33.61 47.77 33.29
CA ARG A 267 32.41 46.93 33.39
C ARG A 267 31.98 46.36 32.04
N MET A 268 32.09 47.15 30.97
CA MET A 268 31.81 46.67 29.61
C MET A 268 32.84 45.60 29.18
N ALA A 269 34.11 45.76 29.55
CA ALA A 269 35.16 44.80 29.21
C ALA A 269 34.90 43.43 29.86
N ASP A 270 34.42 43.42 31.09
CA ASP A 270 33.99 42.19 31.79
C ASP A 270 32.82 41.50 31.08
N ILE A 271 31.82 42.26 30.62
CA ILE A 271 30.67 41.70 29.89
C ILE A 271 31.12 41.11 28.55
N ILE A 272 31.97 41.83 27.81
CA ILE A 272 32.53 41.39 26.53
C ILE A 272 33.35 40.11 26.72
N LYS A 273 34.17 40.02 27.77
CA LYS A 273 34.92 38.80 28.09
C LYS A 273 34.00 37.60 28.31
N LYS A 274 32.91 37.77 29.06
CA LYS A 274 31.91 36.70 29.24
C LYS A 274 31.22 36.31 27.94
N MET A 275 31.06 37.27 27.02
CA MET A 275 30.49 37.04 25.70
C MET A 275 31.44 36.27 24.75
N GLU A 276 32.77 36.44 24.88
CA GLU A 276 33.74 35.60 24.18
C GLU A 276 33.83 34.18 24.76
N GLU A 277 33.66 34.03 26.07
CA GLU A 277 33.73 32.75 26.78
C GLU A 277 32.42 31.95 26.71
N LEU A 278 31.48 32.31 25.82
CA LEU A 278 30.23 31.59 25.61
C LEU A 278 30.50 30.21 25.03
N VAL A 279 30.09 29.16 25.76
CA VAL A 279 30.30 27.76 25.36
C VAL A 279 28.99 26.99 25.23
N SER A 280 27.91 27.52 25.79
CA SER A 280 26.58 26.90 25.70
C SER A 280 25.50 27.94 25.47
N TYR A 281 24.43 27.58 24.78
CA TYR A 281 23.28 28.46 24.58
C TYR A 281 22.27 28.25 25.71
N GLN A 282 22.24 29.17 26.68
CA GLN A 282 21.20 29.21 27.71
C GLN A 282 20.36 30.47 27.59
N THR A 283 19.07 30.36 27.90
CA THR A 283 18.14 31.49 27.85
C THR A 283 17.54 31.76 29.22
N LYS A 284 17.17 33.01 29.44
CA LYS A 284 16.36 33.46 30.58
C LYS A 284 15.11 34.15 30.08
N ASP A 285 14.02 34.04 30.85
CA ASP A 285 12.79 34.74 30.54
C ASP A 285 12.95 36.24 30.84
N TYR A 286 12.61 37.07 29.86
CA TYR A 286 12.55 38.52 30.01
C TYR A 286 11.11 38.96 30.28
N ILE A 287 10.96 40.17 30.83
CA ILE A 287 9.72 40.69 31.46
C ILE A 287 8.49 40.70 30.50
N THR A 288 8.70 40.49 29.20
CA THR A 288 7.67 40.41 28.14
C THR A 288 7.40 38.99 27.60
N GLY A 289 7.89 37.93 28.25
CA GLY A 289 7.73 36.55 27.79
C GLY A 289 8.70 36.14 26.66
N THR A 290 9.59 37.04 26.26
CA THR A 290 10.65 36.76 25.28
C THR A 290 11.84 36.13 25.99
N LYS A 291 12.34 35.00 25.46
CA LYS A 291 13.58 34.38 25.93
C LYS A 291 14.78 35.11 25.34
N ILE A 292 15.71 35.53 26.20
CA ILE A 292 16.97 36.15 25.78
C ILE A 292 18.17 35.32 26.23
N LEU A 293 19.28 35.42 25.50
CA LEU A 293 20.53 34.77 25.84
C LEU A 293 20.99 35.17 27.26
N ASP A 294 21.22 34.19 28.11
CA ASP A 294 21.79 34.39 29.44
C ASP A 294 23.32 34.27 29.36
N ILE A 295 23.99 35.39 29.09
CA ILE A 295 25.45 35.48 28.93
C ILE A 295 26.20 34.88 30.13
N TYR A 296 25.65 34.99 31.35
CA TYR A 296 26.33 34.57 32.57
C TYR A 296 26.24 33.06 32.81
N LYS A 297 25.12 32.42 32.46
CA LYS A 297 24.99 30.96 32.52
C LYS A 297 25.59 30.25 31.31
N SER A 298 25.74 30.99 30.22
CA SER A 298 26.22 30.49 28.94
C SER A 298 27.75 30.52 28.81
N SER A 299 28.44 31.33 29.63
CA SER A 299 29.90 31.40 29.71
C SER A 299 30.49 30.27 30.56
N LYS A 300 31.71 29.80 30.23
CA LYS A 300 32.46 28.84 31.06
C LYS A 300 32.52 29.32 32.52
N GLN A 301 32.00 28.54 33.46
CA GLN A 301 32.26 28.75 34.89
C GLN A 301 33.69 28.27 35.17
N GLN A 302 34.52 29.16 35.73
CA GLN A 302 35.84 28.83 36.26
C GLN A 302 35.73 27.90 37.46
#